data_AF-A0A4D4KVB6-F1
#
_entry.id   AF-A0A4D4KVB6-F1
#
_cell.length_a   1.000
_cell.length_b   1.000
_cell.length_c   1.000
_cell.angle_alpha   90.00
_cell.angle_beta   90.00
_cell.angle_gamma   90.00
#
_symmetry.space_group_name_H-M   'P 1'
#
loop_
_entity.id
_entity.type
_entity.pdbx_description
1 polymer ?
#
loop_
_entity_poly.entity_id
_entity_poly.type
_entity_poly.pdbx_seq_one_letter_code
_entity_poly.pdbx_strand_id
1 'polypeptide(L)'
;MAEVGGATRGKAIIILNPVEPPMIMRDTVFCMIGDDADRAAITASVHEMVAAVQEYVPGYTLRAEPQFDEPTEAWDGHARVAVFLEVKGNGDYLPPFAGNLDIMTAAAARIGELMARAKLEASA
;
A
#
# COMPACT_ATOMS: atom_id res chain seq x y z
N MET A 1 1.81 -7.88 -7.28
CA MET A 1 2.22 -6.72 -8.11
C MET A 1 1.77 -6.87 -9.56
N ALA A 2 2.14 -7.92 -10.28
CA ALA A 2 1.71 -8.07 -11.68
C ALA A 2 0.24 -8.46 -11.82
N GLU A 3 -0.15 -9.59 -11.24
CA GLU A 3 -1.51 -10.14 -11.41
C GLU A 3 -2.60 -9.26 -10.77
N VAL A 4 -2.44 -8.89 -9.49
CA VAL A 4 -3.43 -8.08 -8.77
C VAL A 4 -3.23 -6.57 -8.98
N GLY A 5 -1.98 -6.12 -9.09
CA GLY A 5 -1.66 -4.69 -9.19
C GLY A 5 -1.56 -4.16 -10.62
N GLY A 6 -1.65 -5.02 -11.63
CA GLY A 6 -1.66 -4.63 -13.05
C GLY A 6 -0.30 -4.22 -13.64
N ALA A 7 0.80 -4.29 -12.87
CA ALA A 7 2.12 -3.92 -13.40
C ALA A 7 2.65 -4.99 -14.38
N THR A 8 3.22 -4.59 -15.52
CA THR A 8 3.83 -5.53 -16.49
C THR A 8 4.91 -6.40 -15.86
N ARG A 9 5.68 -5.84 -14.91
CA ARG A 9 6.69 -6.54 -14.13
C ARG A 9 6.71 -6.01 -12.71
N GLY A 10 6.85 -6.91 -11.73
CA GLY A 10 6.95 -6.57 -10.31
C GLY A 10 8.28 -7.01 -9.69
N LYS A 11 8.74 -6.28 -8.68
CA LYS A 11 9.89 -6.64 -7.85
C LYS A 11 9.59 -6.26 -6.40
N ALA A 12 9.81 -7.20 -5.48
CA ALA A 12 9.68 -6.97 -4.04
C ALA A 12 11.04 -7.10 -3.35
N ILE A 13 11.31 -6.23 -2.39
CA ILE A 13 12.50 -6.28 -1.52
C ILE A 13 12.01 -6.15 -0.08
N ILE A 14 12.54 -6.99 0.80
CA ILE A 14 12.29 -6.93 2.24
C ILE A 14 13.60 -6.60 2.96
N ILE A 15 13.56 -5.61 3.86
CA ILE A 15 14.69 -5.20 4.69
C ILE A 15 14.29 -5.42 6.15
N LEU A 16 15.11 -6.19 6.88
CA LEU A 16 14.94 -6.40 8.31
C LEU A 16 15.90 -5.49 9.05
N ASN A 17 15.35 -4.61 9.90
CA ASN A 17 16.13 -3.64 10.67
C ASN A 17 15.96 -3.90 12.18
N PRO A 18 17.02 -4.33 12.90
CA PRO A 18 16.96 -4.66 14.33
C PRO A 18 17.12 -3.42 15.24
N VAL A 19 16.72 -2.23 14.79
CA VAL A 19 16.86 -0.99 15.56
C VAL A 19 15.98 -0.99 16.82
N GLU A 20 16.45 -0.34 17.90
CA GLU A 20 15.73 -0.14 19.15
C GLU A 20 15.52 1.37 19.43
N PRO A 21 14.28 1.82 19.74
CA PRO A 21 13.04 1.03 19.80
C PRO A 21 12.63 0.49 18.42
N PRO A 22 11.85 -0.61 18.34
CA PRO A 22 11.49 -1.22 17.07
C PRO A 22 10.75 -0.22 16.19
N MET A 23 11.15 -0.16 14.91
CA MET A 23 10.56 0.79 13.98
C MET A 23 9.18 0.34 13.51
N ILE A 24 8.29 1.31 13.27
CA ILE A 24 7.03 1.07 12.56
C ILE A 24 7.36 0.57 11.13
N MET A 25 6.55 -0.37 10.64
CA MET A 25 6.63 -0.86 9.27
C MET A 25 6.55 0.31 8.29
N ARG A 26 7.46 0.32 7.31
CA ARG A 26 7.46 1.27 6.21
C ARG A 26 7.54 0.52 4.90
N ASP A 27 6.75 0.97 3.94
CA ASP A 27 6.77 0.47 2.58
C ASP A 27 7.07 1.63 1.63
N THR A 28 7.82 1.34 0.59
CA THR A 28 8.03 2.28 -0.51
C THR A 28 7.64 1.58 -1.79
N VAL A 29 6.69 2.18 -2.49
CA VAL A 29 6.20 1.68 -3.77
C VAL A 29 6.73 2.58 -4.86
N PHE A 30 7.47 1.98 -5.79
CA PHE A 30 7.89 2.65 -7.02
C PHE A 30 7.09 2.08 -8.17
N CYS A 31 6.41 2.95 -8.90
CA CYS A 31 5.72 2.60 -10.14
C CYS A 31 6.33 3.39 -11.30
N MET A 32 6.71 2.67 -12.36
CA MET A 32 7.10 3.28 -13.62
C MET A 32 5.84 3.72 -14.35
N ILE A 33 5.83 4.97 -14.81
CA ILE A 33 4.68 5.62 -15.46
C ILE A 33 5.11 6.23 -16.79
N GLY A 34 4.13 6.50 -17.66
CA GLY A 34 4.35 7.30 -18.87
C GLY A 34 4.83 8.71 -18.52
N ASP A 35 5.58 9.34 -19.42
CA ASP A 35 6.00 10.74 -19.30
C ASP A 35 4.81 11.71 -19.32
N ASP A 36 3.75 11.34 -20.04
CA ASP A 36 2.49 12.05 -20.20
C ASP A 36 1.45 11.76 -19.10
N ALA A 37 1.81 10.95 -18.10
CA ALA A 37 0.87 10.54 -17.06
C ALA A 37 0.38 11.72 -16.22
N ASP A 38 -0.94 11.79 -15.99
CA ASP A 38 -1.55 12.81 -15.16
C ASP A 38 -1.20 12.59 -13.68
N ARG A 39 -0.22 13.37 -13.20
CA ARG A 39 0.28 13.33 -11.82
C ARG A 39 -0.81 13.68 -10.80
N ALA A 40 -1.73 14.58 -11.14
CA ALA A 40 -2.79 14.99 -10.22
C ALA A 40 -3.83 13.87 -10.07
N ALA A 41 -4.20 13.22 -11.18
CA ALA A 41 -5.10 12.06 -11.15
C ALA A 41 -4.47 10.87 -10.41
N ILE A 42 -3.17 10.60 -10.61
CA ILE A 42 -2.44 9.57 -9.86
C ILE A 42 -2.46 9.88 -8.35
N THR A 43 -2.13 11.12 -7.97
CA THR A 43 -2.13 11.52 -6.56
C THR A 43 -3.50 11.36 -5.92
N ALA A 44 -4.57 11.81 -6.60
CA ALA A 44 -5.95 11.63 -6.12
C ALA A 44 -6.30 10.14 -5.92
N SER A 45 -5.97 9.29 -6.91
CA SER A 45 -6.20 7.84 -6.83
C SER A 45 -5.42 7.19 -5.68
N VAL A 46 -4.18 7.62 -5.41
CA VAL A 46 -3.40 7.12 -4.27
C VAL A 46 -4.06 7.50 -2.94
N HIS A 47 -4.53 8.75 -2.79
CA HIS A 47 -5.25 9.17 -1.57
C HIS A 47 -6.56 8.41 -1.37
N GLU A 48 -7.33 8.19 -2.43
CA GLU A 48 -8.55 7.37 -2.38
C GLU A 48 -8.25 5.93 -1.94
N MET A 49 -7.19 5.32 -2.48
CA MET A 49 -6.78 3.97 -2.09
C MET A 49 -6.31 3.92 -0.64
N VAL A 50 -5.54 4.90 -0.18
CA VAL A 50 -5.11 5.00 1.22
C VAL A 50 -6.33 5.08 2.14
N ALA A 51 -7.33 5.92 1.81
CA ALA A 51 -8.57 6.02 2.58
C ALA A 51 -9.35 4.70 2.60
N ALA A 52 -9.43 3.99 1.47
CA ALA A 52 -10.09 2.69 1.39
C ALA A 52 -9.38 1.62 2.25
N VAL A 53 -8.04 1.62 2.27
CA VAL A 53 -7.26 0.71 3.14
C VAL A 53 -7.45 1.07 4.62
N GLN A 54 -7.56 2.36 4.94
CA GLN A 54 -7.80 2.83 6.30
C GLN A 54 -9.12 2.35 6.91
N GLU A 55 -10.11 1.96 6.09
CA GLU A 55 -11.36 1.36 6.58
C GLU A 55 -11.12 0.10 7.40
N TYR A 56 -10.05 -0.65 7.11
CA TYR A 56 -9.71 -1.88 7.83
C TYR A 56 -8.32 -1.83 8.50
N VAL A 57 -7.44 -0.87 8.15
CA VAL A 57 -6.17 -0.63 8.85
C VAL A 57 -5.99 0.87 9.13
N PRO A 58 -6.52 1.40 10.24
CA PRO A 58 -6.51 2.84 10.52
C PRO A 58 -5.11 3.47 10.58
N GLY A 59 -4.08 2.68 10.90
CA GLY A 59 -2.69 3.12 10.94
C GLY A 59 -1.95 3.07 9.60
N TYR A 60 -2.62 2.76 8.49
CA TYR A 60 -2.05 2.81 7.13
C TYR A 60 -2.06 4.25 6.61
N THR A 61 -0.89 4.89 6.50
CA THR A 61 -0.79 6.32 6.21
C THR A 61 0.33 6.66 5.22
N LEU A 62 0.16 7.76 4.50
CA LEU A 62 1.23 8.36 3.69
C LEU A 62 2.20 9.13 4.60
N ARG A 63 3.50 8.90 4.40
CA ARG A 63 4.57 9.66 5.07
C ARG A 63 4.89 10.98 4.37
N ALA A 64 4.56 11.06 3.09
CA ALA A 64 4.70 12.23 2.24
C ALA A 64 3.72 12.12 1.07
N GLU A 65 3.42 13.23 0.41
CA GLU A 65 2.72 13.22 -0.87
C GLU A 65 3.45 12.33 -1.89
N PRO A 66 2.74 11.71 -2.86
CA PRO A 66 3.37 10.98 -3.94
C PRO A 66 4.44 11.85 -4.64
N GLN A 67 5.66 11.33 -4.73
CA GLN A 67 6.78 12.02 -5.33
C GLN A 67 6.95 11.56 -6.77
N PHE A 68 7.21 12.48 -7.69
CA PHE A 68 7.34 12.19 -9.11
C PHE A 68 8.74 12.54 -9.58
N ASP A 69 9.35 11.63 -10.33
CA ASP A 69 10.62 11.83 -10.99
C ASP A 69 10.42 11.85 -12.50
N GLU A 70 11.20 12.70 -13.17
CA GLU A 70 11.22 12.76 -14.63
C GLU A 70 11.79 11.48 -15.27
N PRO A 71 11.51 11.22 -16.56
CA PRO A 71 12.07 10.09 -17.26
C PRO A 71 13.60 10.05 -17.26
N THR A 72 14.16 8.84 -17.12
CA THR A 72 15.62 8.64 -17.20
C THR A 72 15.96 7.41 -18.05
N GLU A 73 17.14 7.40 -18.67
CA GLU A 73 17.63 6.23 -19.41
C GLU A 73 17.80 5.00 -18.51
N ALA A 74 18.16 5.19 -17.24
CA ALA A 74 18.27 4.10 -16.27
C ALA A 74 16.94 3.39 -16.01
N TRP A 75 15.82 4.00 -16.42
CA TRP A 75 14.48 3.48 -16.29
C TRP A 75 13.79 3.27 -17.64
N ASP A 76 14.57 2.99 -18.70
CA ASP A 76 14.07 2.72 -20.05
C ASP A 76 13.20 3.86 -20.61
N GLY A 77 13.48 5.11 -20.22
CA GLY A 77 12.74 6.28 -20.67
C GLY A 77 11.39 6.50 -19.99
N HIS A 78 11.10 5.79 -18.89
CA HIS A 78 9.89 6.00 -18.09
C HIS A 78 10.11 7.01 -16.96
N ALA A 79 9.08 7.82 -16.68
CA ALA A 79 8.96 8.58 -15.43
C ALA A 79 8.60 7.64 -14.26
N ARG A 80 8.69 8.12 -13.03
CA ARG A 80 8.41 7.32 -11.83
C ARG A 80 7.53 8.06 -10.86
N VAL A 81 6.61 7.35 -10.21
CA VAL A 81 5.98 7.79 -8.96
C VAL A 81 6.50 6.94 -7.80
N ALA A 82 6.85 7.61 -6.69
CA ALA A 82 7.28 7.03 -5.44
C ALA A 82 6.27 7.35 -4.34
N VAL A 83 5.71 6.30 -3.73
CA VAL A 83 4.74 6.40 -2.63
C VAL A 83 5.39 5.86 -1.36
N PHE A 84 5.36 6.66 -0.30
CA PHE A 84 5.99 6.34 0.99
C PHE A 84 4.92 6.11 2.04
N LEU A 85 4.86 4.88 2.54
CA LEU A 85 3.82 4.44 3.47
C LEU A 85 4.43 4.12 4.83
N GLU A 86 3.61 4.31 5.85
CA GLU A 86 3.84 3.78 7.19
C GLU A 86 2.59 3.01 7.61
N VAL A 87 2.81 1.84 8.21
CA VAL A 87 1.75 0.96 8.67
C VAL A 87 1.92 0.73 10.16
N LYS A 88 1.15 1.47 10.95
CA LYS A 88 1.05 1.25 12.39
C LYS A 88 -0.04 0.22 12.67
N GLY A 89 0.31 -0.85 13.40
CA GLY A 89 -0.66 -1.86 13.81
C GLY A 89 -1.67 -1.29 14.81
N ASN A 90 -2.89 -1.84 14.81
CA ASN A 90 -3.99 -1.43 15.69
C ASN A 90 -3.71 -1.75 17.17
N GLY A 91 -2.84 -2.72 17.44
CA GLY A 91 -2.40 -3.03 18.81
C GLY A 91 -3.29 -4.04 19.54
N ASP A 92 -4.09 -4.83 18.82
CA ASP A 92 -5.08 -5.74 19.42
C ASP A 92 -4.44 -6.86 20.25
N TYR A 93 -3.38 -7.46 19.72
CA TYR A 93 -2.57 -8.47 20.42
C TYR A 93 -1.07 -8.20 20.24
N LEU A 94 -0.68 -7.84 19.01
CA LEU A 94 0.69 -7.49 18.67
C LEU A 94 0.97 -6.01 18.97
N PRO A 95 2.22 -5.63 19.27
CA PRO A 95 2.57 -4.23 19.52
C PRO A 95 2.40 -3.37 18.26
N PRO A 96 2.24 -2.03 18.38
CA PRO A 96 1.94 -1.16 17.24
C PRO A 96 2.98 -1.13 16.11
N PHE A 97 4.23 -1.52 16.39
CA PHE A 97 5.27 -1.61 15.37
C PHE A 97 5.13 -2.83 14.45
N ALA A 98 4.35 -3.84 14.86
CA ALA A 98 4.11 -5.06 14.09
C ALA A 98 3.01 -4.89 13.01
N GLY A 99 2.99 -3.72 12.35
CA GLY A 99 2.00 -3.39 11.33
C GLY A 99 1.99 -4.34 10.13
N ASN A 100 3.11 -5.03 9.88
CA ASN A 100 3.22 -6.07 8.84
C ASN A 100 2.34 -7.29 9.12
N LEU A 101 2.18 -7.69 10.37
CA LEU A 101 1.27 -8.78 10.74
C LEU A 101 -0.17 -8.26 10.81
N ASP A 102 -0.35 -7.08 11.40
CA ASP A 102 -1.65 -6.45 11.62
C ASP A 102 -2.41 -6.23 10.31
N ILE A 103 -1.74 -5.70 9.27
CA ILE A 103 -2.34 -5.50 7.93
C ILE A 103 -2.81 -6.81 7.29
N MET A 104 -2.08 -7.91 7.49
CA MET A 104 -2.47 -9.22 6.97
C MET A 104 -3.73 -9.75 7.67
N THR A 105 -3.78 -9.65 9.01
CA THR A 105 -4.94 -10.11 9.78
C THR A 105 -6.18 -9.26 9.56
N ALA A 106 -6.01 -7.94 9.46
CA ALA A 106 -7.10 -7.01 9.17
C ALA A 106 -7.68 -7.24 7.76
N ALA A 107 -6.82 -7.44 6.76
CA ALA A 107 -7.27 -7.77 5.40
C ALA A 107 -8.05 -9.10 5.37
N ALA A 108 -7.56 -10.13 6.07
CA ALA A 108 -8.25 -11.41 6.16
C ALA A 108 -9.63 -11.29 6.81
N ALA A 109 -9.74 -10.52 7.90
CA ALA A 109 -11.01 -10.25 8.57
C ALA A 109 -11.98 -9.52 7.62
N ARG A 110 -11.53 -8.45 6.97
CA ARG A 110 -12.34 -7.68 6.01
C ARG A 110 -12.86 -8.54 4.86
N ILE A 111 -12.03 -9.41 4.29
CA ILE A 111 -12.48 -10.32 3.23
C ILE A 111 -13.53 -11.31 3.77
N GLY A 112 -13.32 -11.86 4.97
CA GLY A 112 -14.31 -12.73 5.61
C GLY A 112 -15.68 -12.06 5.78
N GLU A 113 -15.70 -10.81 6.23
CA GLU A 113 -16.91 -10.00 6.37
C GLU A 113 -17.60 -9.75 5.02
N LEU A 114 -16.84 -9.38 3.98
CA LEU A 114 -17.39 -9.15 2.64
C LEU A 114 -17.99 -10.42 2.04
N MET A 115 -17.32 -11.56 2.19
CA MET A 115 -17.84 -12.85 1.74
C MET A 115 -19.10 -13.27 2.48
N ALA A 116 -19.15 -13.05 3.80
CA ALA A 116 -20.33 -13.34 4.60
C ALA A 116 -21.52 -12.46 4.17
N ARG A 117 -21.30 -11.16 3.96
CA ARG A 117 -22.33 -10.23 3.48
C ARG A 117 -22.87 -10.64 2.11
N ALA A 118 -21.99 -10.92 1.15
CA ALA A 118 -22.39 -11.34 -0.19
C ALA A 118 -23.23 -12.64 -0.18
N LYS A 119 -22.89 -13.60 0.70
CA LYS A 119 -23.68 -14.83 0.85
C LYS A 119 -25.06 -14.58 1.45
N LEU A 120 -25.16 -13.70 2.45
CA LEU A 120 -26.44 -13.35 3.06
C LEU A 120 -27.35 -12.62 2.07
N GLU A 121 -26.81 -11.70 1.29
CA GLU A 121 -27.54 -10.99 0.23
C GLU A 121 -28.01 -11.92 -0.89
N ALA A 122 -27.20 -12.90 -1.29
CA ALA A 122 -27.59 -13.88 -2.30
C ALA A 122 -28.62 -14.92 -1.81
N SER A 123 -28.83 -15.03 -0.49
CA SER A 123 -29.79 -15.96 0.12
C SER A 123 -31.13 -15.29 0.48
N ALA A 124 -31.24 -13.97 0.29
CA ALA A 124 -32.44 -13.16 0.54
C ALA A 124 -33.24 -12.96 -0.75
#